data_AF-A0AAD1X8A8-F1
#
_entry.id   AF-A0AAD1X8A8-F1
#
_cell.length_a   1.000
_cell.length_b   1.000
_cell.length_c   1.000
_cell.angle_alpha   90.00
_cell.angle_beta   90.00
_cell.angle_gamma   90.00
#
_symmetry.space_group_name_H-M   'P 1'
#
loop_
_entity.id
_entity.type
_entity.pdbx_description
1 polymer ?
#
loop_
_entity_poly.entity_id
_entity_poly.type
_entity_poly.pdbx_seq_one_letter_code
_entity_poly.pdbx_strand_id
1 'polypeptide(L)'
;MNKHSFLKNDKLTEEGKIACSVLQIDPILLQVKTKDSFKTEGVSDKVAETRHYHYEMKRKQLLEEIHEYLKDVSSRGSNKAFMRSKFVDHEIKKARISSQGNSPYHSRTKPDIPLRVPLDEEARKKREMAKDILGQELNKLVTQNKMGHTTNLNRTTKLSSPKHIPRIPKRNEKELQKQKDKRDQAKFRAEEETRKRESIIYKNFKKKEKRRTESMQKKINDTIKQQKRIYENDQKHYQEIQSMSMTRKMEEDKKVQIELEKFDKKMKKFELNRQRYQQEQARSKERRNLMSPSSNLGSATQQTTKGRHKIEQLSEDEINFRLRLEKTFKNQLEHKEKREKHLLNMRRMHQAKLAKDNERFNMNIRQRDLDLQHKNKLLMKRIKEKAKIGSHKHQDDEYEVKRENVRLRRENQMINYKREMALENNYKAQLIDQLLEKKERAAKARERSKTAGIPNSLNLSGI
;
A
#
# COMPACT_ATOMS: atom_id res chain seq x y z
N MET A 1 26.47 -15.52 -16.80
CA MET A 1 26.67 -14.33 -17.65
C MET A 1 27.08 -14.81 -19.04
N ASN A 2 26.14 -14.94 -19.96
CA ASN A 2 26.46 -15.20 -21.37
C ASN A 2 27.06 -13.92 -21.93
N LYS A 3 28.38 -13.91 -22.15
CA LYS A 3 29.05 -12.81 -22.85
C LYS A 3 28.46 -12.75 -24.27
N HIS A 4 27.69 -11.70 -24.56
CA HIS A 4 27.30 -11.39 -25.93
C HIS A 4 28.58 -11.35 -26.78
N SER A 5 28.76 -12.32 -27.68
CA SER A 5 29.99 -12.50 -28.47
C SER A 5 30.34 -11.30 -29.35
N PHE A 6 29.37 -10.39 -29.55
CA PHE A 6 29.47 -9.17 -30.35
C PHE A 6 29.77 -7.89 -29.53
N LEU A 7 29.99 -8.02 -28.21
CA LEU A 7 30.47 -6.94 -27.35
C LEU A 7 31.79 -7.35 -26.69
N LYS A 8 32.87 -6.64 -27.02
CA LYS A 8 34.20 -6.82 -26.39
C LYS A 8 34.56 -5.56 -25.62
N ASN A 9 34.71 -5.68 -24.30
CA ASN A 9 34.98 -4.55 -23.39
C ASN A 9 33.97 -3.40 -23.58
N ASP A 10 32.68 -3.73 -23.60
CA ASP A 10 31.55 -2.80 -23.83
C ASP A 10 31.57 -2.04 -25.16
N LYS A 11 32.42 -2.45 -26.11
CA LYS A 11 32.44 -1.95 -27.49
C LYS A 11 31.92 -3.00 -28.46
N LEU A 12 31.16 -2.55 -29.46
CA LEU A 12 30.66 -3.37 -30.56
C LEU A 12 31.83 -3.92 -31.40
N THR A 13 31.82 -5.22 -31.64
CA THR A 13 32.70 -5.86 -32.63
C THR A 13 32.25 -5.49 -34.05
N GLU A 14 33.09 -5.75 -35.07
CA GLU A 14 32.72 -5.50 -36.48
C GLU A 14 31.44 -6.25 -36.90
N GLU A 15 31.28 -7.50 -36.44
CA GLU A 15 30.05 -8.28 -36.64
C GLU A 15 28.83 -7.60 -35.99
N GLY A 16 29.01 -7.04 -34.79
CA GLY A 16 27.97 -6.26 -34.12
C GLY A 16 27.61 -4.96 -34.86
N LYS A 17 28.59 -4.26 -35.43
CA LYS A 17 28.36 -3.06 -36.25
C LYS A 17 27.60 -3.38 -37.53
N ILE A 18 27.95 -4.47 -38.20
CA ILE A 18 27.24 -4.94 -39.40
C ILE A 18 25.79 -5.29 -39.04
N ALA A 19 25.58 -6.04 -37.95
CA ALA A 19 24.24 -6.35 -37.47
C ALA A 19 23.43 -5.07 -37.15
N CYS A 20 24.04 -4.09 -36.49
CA CYS A 20 23.39 -2.79 -36.23
C CYS A 20 22.99 -2.08 -37.52
N SER A 21 23.86 -2.07 -38.54
CA SER A 21 23.56 -1.45 -39.85
C SER A 21 22.41 -2.15 -40.56
N VAL A 22 22.39 -3.48 -40.58
CA VAL A 22 21.33 -4.26 -41.22
C VAL A 22 20.01 -4.05 -40.51
N LEU A 23 20.04 -4.10 -39.17
CA LEU A 23 18.87 -3.92 -38.33
C LEU A 23 18.44 -2.45 -38.20
N GLN A 24 19.19 -1.48 -38.74
CA GLN A 24 18.94 -0.04 -38.56
C GLN A 24 18.88 0.37 -37.08
N ILE A 25 19.77 -0.19 -36.26
CA ILE A 25 19.94 0.13 -34.85
C ILE A 25 21.10 1.11 -34.71
N ASP A 26 20.87 2.25 -34.05
CA ASP A 26 21.94 3.20 -33.72
C ASP A 26 22.90 2.60 -32.66
N PRO A 27 24.20 2.44 -32.97
CA PRO A 27 25.20 1.92 -32.03
C PRO A 27 25.28 2.70 -30.71
N ILE A 28 24.93 4.00 -30.70
CA ILE A 28 24.96 4.84 -29.51
C ILE A 28 23.96 4.33 -28.46
N LEU A 29 22.84 3.73 -28.89
CA LEU A 29 21.80 3.18 -28.01
C LEU A 29 22.23 1.91 -27.26
N LEU A 30 23.36 1.31 -27.65
CA LEU A 30 23.90 0.08 -27.05
C LEU A 30 24.97 0.34 -25.99
N GLN A 31 25.40 1.60 -25.84
CA GLN A 31 26.41 1.98 -24.85
C GLN A 31 25.86 1.87 -23.43
N VAL A 32 26.68 1.48 -22.45
CA VAL A 32 26.23 1.50 -21.05
C VAL A 32 26.17 2.95 -20.57
N LYS A 33 25.06 3.36 -19.95
CA LYS A 33 24.89 4.71 -19.40
C LYS A 33 24.55 4.63 -17.92
N THR A 34 25.14 5.52 -17.11
CA THR A 34 24.84 5.60 -15.68
C THR A 34 23.61 6.45 -15.42
N LYS A 35 22.94 6.26 -14.28
CA LYS A 35 21.78 7.08 -13.86
C LYS A 35 22.09 8.58 -13.90
N ASP A 36 23.32 8.97 -13.56
CA ASP A 36 23.74 10.37 -13.53
C ASP A 36 23.77 11.02 -14.92
N SER A 37 23.97 10.25 -15.99
CA SER A 37 23.87 10.77 -17.36
C SER A 37 22.45 11.22 -17.75
N PHE A 38 21.43 10.84 -16.98
CA PHE A 38 20.03 11.23 -17.18
C PHE A 38 19.57 12.34 -16.22
N LYS A 39 20.45 12.81 -15.32
CA LYS A 39 20.19 13.95 -14.45
C LYS A 39 20.49 15.24 -15.20
N THR A 40 19.44 15.90 -15.67
CA THR A 40 19.51 17.26 -16.24
C THR A 40 19.01 18.27 -15.21
N GLU A 41 19.43 19.54 -15.31
CA GLU A 41 18.92 20.61 -14.45
C GLU A 41 17.39 20.63 -14.46
N GLY A 42 16.78 20.75 -13.26
CA GLY A 42 15.33 20.78 -13.10
C GLY A 42 14.61 19.44 -13.17
N VAL A 43 15.31 18.30 -13.30
CA VAL A 43 14.69 16.96 -13.32
C VAL A 43 14.81 16.26 -11.98
N SER A 44 13.70 15.72 -11.47
CA SER A 44 13.66 14.97 -10.21
C SER A 44 14.42 13.63 -10.29
N ASP A 45 14.99 13.20 -9.16
CA ASP A 45 15.76 11.93 -9.09
C ASP A 45 14.95 10.71 -9.55
N LYS A 46 13.62 10.73 -9.35
CA LYS A 46 12.69 9.68 -9.79
C LYS A 46 12.50 9.66 -11.31
N VAL A 47 12.45 10.83 -11.94
CA VAL A 47 12.38 10.93 -13.41
C VAL A 47 13.69 10.45 -14.03
N ALA A 48 14.84 10.82 -13.46
CA ALA A 48 16.14 10.31 -13.90
C ALA A 48 16.25 8.78 -13.76
N GLU A 49 15.70 8.21 -12.67
CA GLU A 49 15.61 6.76 -12.47
C GLU A 49 14.72 6.07 -13.50
N THR A 50 13.56 6.67 -13.80
CA THR A 50 12.62 6.16 -14.79
C THR A 50 13.23 6.15 -16.19
N ARG A 51 13.93 7.23 -16.57
CA ARG A 51 14.68 7.32 -17.84
C ARG A 51 15.78 6.28 -17.93
N HIS A 52 16.57 6.12 -16.87
CA HIS A 52 17.65 5.12 -16.82
C HIS A 52 17.11 3.70 -16.93
N TYR A 53 16.06 3.37 -16.17
CA TYR A 53 15.40 2.07 -16.24
C TYR A 53 14.88 1.80 -17.66
N HIS A 54 14.21 2.78 -18.26
CA HIS A 54 13.67 2.62 -19.60
C HIS A 54 14.78 2.44 -20.66
N TYR A 55 15.87 3.19 -20.54
CA TYR A 55 17.05 3.05 -21.39
C TYR A 55 17.64 1.63 -21.29
N GLU A 56 17.87 1.14 -20.07
CA GLU A 56 18.44 -0.20 -19.86
C GLU A 56 17.54 -1.31 -20.43
N MET A 57 16.22 -1.20 -20.27
CA MET A 57 15.27 -2.15 -20.85
C MET A 57 15.34 -2.14 -22.38
N LYS A 58 15.35 -0.96 -23.00
CA LYS A 58 15.47 -0.83 -24.46
C LYS A 58 16.81 -1.33 -24.98
N ARG A 59 17.90 -1.01 -24.28
CA ARG A 59 19.23 -1.49 -24.58
C ARG A 59 19.28 -3.02 -24.57
N LYS A 60 18.72 -3.67 -23.54
CA LYS A 60 18.66 -5.14 -23.46
C LYS A 60 17.90 -5.74 -24.64
N GLN A 61 16.73 -5.21 -24.98
CA GLN A 61 15.94 -5.67 -26.12
C GLN A 61 16.71 -5.58 -27.43
N LEU A 62 17.40 -4.46 -27.68
CA LEU A 62 18.20 -4.28 -28.90
C LEU A 62 19.40 -5.25 -28.93
N LEU A 63 20.02 -5.55 -27.78
CA LEU A 63 21.09 -6.55 -27.69
C LEU A 63 20.58 -7.97 -27.96
N GLU A 64 19.38 -8.31 -27.49
CA GLU A 64 18.73 -9.58 -27.79
C GLU A 64 18.44 -9.71 -29.29
N GLU A 65 17.90 -8.67 -29.91
CA GLU A 65 17.63 -8.64 -31.36
C GLU A 65 18.89 -8.83 -32.21
N ILE A 66 20.00 -8.19 -31.83
CA ILE A 66 21.31 -8.38 -32.48
C ILE A 66 21.81 -9.81 -32.26
N HIS A 67 21.62 -10.36 -31.07
CA HIS A 67 22.04 -11.72 -30.77
C HIS A 67 21.29 -12.76 -31.59
N GLU A 68 19.96 -12.60 -31.71
CA GLU A 68 19.12 -13.45 -32.56
C GLU A 68 19.53 -13.38 -34.02
N TYR A 69 19.73 -12.17 -34.55
CA TYR A 69 20.21 -11.98 -35.93
C TYR A 69 21.54 -12.70 -36.17
N LEU A 70 22.52 -12.53 -35.28
CA LEU A 70 23.83 -13.17 -35.43
C LEU A 70 23.75 -14.69 -35.27
N LYS A 71 22.86 -15.19 -34.41
CA LYS A 71 22.61 -16.63 -34.25
C LYS A 71 22.01 -17.21 -35.53
N ASP A 72 21.04 -16.54 -36.14
CA ASP A 72 20.44 -16.93 -37.41
C ASP A 72 21.43 -16.90 -38.58
N VAL A 73 22.36 -15.95 -38.59
CA VAL A 73 23.47 -15.92 -39.55
C VAL A 73 24.43 -17.09 -39.34
N SER A 74 24.76 -17.41 -38.09
CA SER A 74 25.69 -18.51 -37.75
C SER A 74 25.13 -19.90 -38.05
N SER A 75 23.81 -20.10 -37.87
CA SER A 75 23.15 -21.40 -38.09
C SER A 75 23.00 -21.75 -39.58
N ARG A 76 23.12 -20.78 -40.48
CA ARG A 76 23.01 -20.96 -41.94
C ARG A 76 24.32 -21.37 -42.64
N GLY A 77 25.38 -21.65 -41.88
CA GLY A 77 26.64 -22.16 -42.42
C GLY A 77 27.57 -21.05 -42.93
N SER A 78 28.82 -21.12 -42.49
CA SER A 78 29.87 -20.13 -42.75
C SER A 78 30.29 -20.08 -44.22
N ASN A 79 29.71 -19.17 -44.98
CA ASN A 79 30.44 -18.53 -46.07
C ASN A 79 30.69 -17.08 -45.67
N LYS A 80 31.90 -16.79 -45.19
CA LYS A 80 32.35 -15.41 -44.92
C LYS A 80 32.28 -14.50 -46.17
N ALA A 81 32.22 -15.09 -47.36
CA ALA A 81 31.95 -14.40 -48.63
C ALA A 81 30.45 -14.05 -48.87
N PHE A 82 29.54 -14.61 -48.07
CA PHE A 82 28.09 -14.54 -48.29
C PHE A 82 27.40 -13.35 -47.62
N MET A 83 28.07 -12.70 -46.67
CA MET A 83 27.59 -11.45 -46.06
C MET A 83 27.55 -10.30 -47.09
N ARG A 84 28.16 -10.48 -48.27
CA ARG A 84 28.02 -9.56 -49.42
C ARG A 84 27.09 -10.07 -50.53
N SER A 85 26.76 -11.37 -50.57
CA SER A 85 26.10 -11.99 -51.74
C SER A 85 24.67 -12.50 -51.49
N LYS A 86 24.15 -12.48 -50.25
CA LYS A 86 22.75 -12.88 -49.96
C LYS A 86 21.88 -11.77 -49.39
N PHE A 87 21.82 -10.67 -50.15
CA PHE A 87 20.64 -9.81 -50.20
C PHE A 87 19.49 -10.41 -51.07
N VAL A 88 19.59 -11.68 -51.50
CA VAL A 88 18.76 -12.23 -52.59
C VAL A 88 17.79 -13.35 -52.18
N ASP A 89 17.96 -14.10 -51.08
CA ASP A 89 17.12 -15.30 -50.84
C ASP A 89 16.35 -15.34 -49.50
N HIS A 90 15.85 -14.19 -49.00
CA HIS A 90 14.95 -14.20 -47.83
C HIS A 90 13.46 -13.95 -48.14
N GLU A 91 13.09 -13.98 -49.42
CA GLU A 91 11.74 -14.33 -49.87
C GLU A 91 11.79 -15.83 -50.18
N ILE A 92 11.28 -16.72 -49.34
CA ILE A 92 9.94 -17.32 -49.43
C ILE A 92 9.75 -18.07 -48.11
N LYS A 93 9.03 -17.49 -47.12
CA LYS A 93 8.35 -18.24 -46.02
C LYS A 93 7.48 -17.41 -45.07
N LYS A 94 7.17 -16.14 -45.37
CA LYS A 94 6.20 -15.34 -44.58
C LYS A 94 4.98 -14.81 -45.36
N ALA A 95 4.67 -15.39 -46.51
CA ALA A 95 3.47 -15.05 -47.31
C ALA A 95 2.45 -16.20 -47.39
N ARG A 96 2.40 -17.11 -46.41
CA ARG A 96 1.46 -18.26 -46.43
C ARG A 96 0.73 -18.52 -45.11
N ILE A 97 0.37 -17.45 -44.40
CA ILE A 97 -0.64 -17.49 -43.32
C ILE A 97 -1.66 -16.37 -43.58
N SER A 98 -2.35 -16.44 -44.72
CA SER A 98 -3.54 -15.65 -44.98
C SER A 98 -4.40 -16.31 -46.06
N SER A 99 -4.98 -17.47 -45.74
CA SER A 99 -6.26 -17.90 -46.32
C SER A 99 -6.71 -19.19 -45.67
N GLN A 100 -8.02 -19.26 -45.42
CA GLN A 100 -8.80 -20.37 -44.88
C GLN A 100 -8.95 -20.41 -43.35
N GLY A 101 -10.10 -19.89 -42.92
CA GLY A 101 -10.64 -19.98 -41.56
C GLY A 101 -12.01 -19.32 -41.52
N ASN A 102 -12.97 -19.85 -42.28
CA ASN A 102 -14.39 -19.54 -42.10
C ASN A 102 -14.84 -19.99 -40.71
N SER A 103 -15.48 -19.10 -39.95
CA SER A 103 -16.63 -19.47 -39.13
C SER A 103 -17.50 -18.23 -38.82
N PRO A 104 -18.84 -18.34 -38.87
CA PRO A 104 -19.79 -17.25 -38.85
C PRO A 104 -20.41 -17.04 -37.44
N TYR A 105 -21.41 -16.14 -37.36
CA TYR A 105 -22.37 -15.88 -36.27
C TYR A 105 -22.29 -14.51 -35.59
N HIS A 106 -23.18 -13.64 -36.09
CA HIS A 106 -24.15 -12.82 -35.36
C HIS A 106 -23.68 -11.95 -34.18
N SER A 107 -23.65 -10.64 -34.48
CA SER A 107 -24.38 -9.59 -33.76
C SER A 107 -25.17 -9.99 -32.51
N ARG A 108 -24.83 -9.39 -31.36
CA ARG A 108 -25.80 -8.74 -30.45
C ARG A 108 -25.09 -7.91 -29.37
N THR A 109 -25.63 -6.70 -29.17
CA THR A 109 -25.55 -5.81 -27.99
C THR A 109 -24.18 -5.20 -27.63
N LYS A 110 -23.83 -4.09 -28.28
CA LYS A 110 -23.24 -2.95 -27.54
C LYS A 110 -24.40 -2.00 -27.19
N PRO A 111 -24.58 -1.60 -25.92
CA PRO A 111 -25.56 -0.59 -25.58
C PRO A 111 -25.08 0.76 -26.14
N ASP A 112 -25.94 1.38 -26.93
CA ASP A 112 -25.77 2.72 -27.48
C ASP A 112 -25.91 3.71 -26.31
N ILE A 113 -24.78 4.20 -25.79
CA ILE A 113 -24.77 5.23 -24.75
C ILE A 113 -24.86 6.57 -25.47
N PRO A 114 -25.92 7.37 -25.28
CA PRO A 114 -26.05 8.66 -25.94
C PRO A 114 -24.90 9.57 -25.49
N LEU A 115 -24.10 10.04 -26.45
CA LEU A 115 -23.07 11.05 -26.26
C LEU A 115 -23.71 12.32 -25.72
N ARG A 116 -23.60 12.55 -24.41
CA ARG A 116 -23.89 13.84 -23.79
C ARG A 116 -22.83 14.85 -24.22
N VAL A 117 -23.20 15.71 -25.16
CA VAL A 117 -22.59 17.05 -25.32
C VAL A 117 -23.59 18.04 -24.73
N PRO A 118 -23.24 18.72 -23.62
CA PRO A 118 -22.91 20.14 -23.74
C PRO A 118 -21.87 20.61 -22.70
N LEU A 119 -20.66 20.04 -22.73
CA LEU A 119 -19.52 20.49 -21.89
C LEU A 119 -18.26 20.83 -22.71
N ASP A 120 -18.29 20.61 -24.03
CA ASP A 120 -17.11 20.73 -24.88
C ASP A 120 -16.91 22.12 -25.51
N GLU A 121 -17.93 22.96 -25.66
CA GLU A 121 -17.75 24.28 -26.30
C GLU A 121 -17.03 25.27 -25.39
N GLU A 122 -17.36 25.30 -24.09
CA GLU A 122 -16.68 26.18 -23.14
C GLU A 122 -15.25 25.71 -22.88
N ALA A 123 -15.05 24.38 -22.80
CA ALA A 123 -13.72 23.77 -22.68
C ALA A 123 -12.87 23.98 -23.95
N ARG A 124 -13.50 23.94 -25.13
CA ARG A 124 -12.84 24.23 -26.40
C ARG A 124 -12.47 25.71 -26.51
N LYS A 125 -13.37 26.64 -26.17
CA LYS A 125 -13.05 28.09 -26.10
C LYS A 125 -11.93 28.39 -25.11
N LYS A 126 -11.91 27.73 -23.94
CA LYS A 126 -10.81 27.87 -22.96
C LYS A 126 -9.47 27.34 -23.50
N ARG A 127 -9.47 26.23 -24.25
CA ARG A 127 -8.25 25.73 -24.92
C ARG A 127 -7.77 26.63 -26.04
N GLU A 128 -8.68 27.25 -26.78
CA GLU A 128 -8.39 28.16 -27.87
C GLU A 128 -7.74 29.45 -27.34
N MET A 129 -8.35 30.07 -26.32
CA MET A 129 -7.75 31.20 -25.61
C MET A 129 -6.37 30.87 -24.99
N ALA A 130 -6.21 29.67 -24.42
CA ALA A 130 -4.92 29.26 -23.86
C ALA A 130 -3.83 29.09 -24.94
N LYS A 131 -4.19 28.64 -26.15
CA LYS A 131 -3.26 28.56 -27.28
C LYS A 131 -2.85 29.95 -27.77
N ASP A 132 -3.79 30.89 -27.83
CA ASP A 132 -3.53 32.26 -28.26
C ASP A 132 -2.61 32.99 -27.28
N ILE A 133 -2.84 32.85 -25.98
CA ILE A 133 -1.97 33.43 -24.93
C ILE A 133 -0.55 32.87 -25.05
N LEU A 134 -0.42 31.55 -25.20
CA LEU A 134 0.89 30.89 -25.30
C LEU A 134 1.62 31.29 -26.60
N GLY A 135 0.89 31.45 -27.70
CA GLY A 135 1.42 32.00 -28.95
C GLY A 135 1.92 33.44 -28.82
N GLN A 136 1.18 34.29 -28.09
CA GLN A 136 1.59 35.67 -27.81
C GLN A 136 2.83 35.74 -26.91
N GLU A 137 2.92 34.90 -25.88
CA GLU A 137 4.12 34.83 -25.02
C GLU A 137 5.35 34.34 -25.78
N LEU A 138 5.19 33.32 -26.62
CA LEU A 138 6.28 32.79 -27.44
C LEU A 138 6.78 33.83 -28.45
N ASN A 139 5.86 34.56 -29.08
CA ASN A 139 6.20 35.66 -29.99
C ASN A 139 6.92 36.79 -29.25
N LYS A 140 6.48 37.17 -28.05
CA LYS A 140 7.16 38.17 -27.21
C LYS A 140 8.61 37.74 -26.90
N LEU A 141 8.82 36.49 -26.51
CA LEU A 141 10.14 35.90 -26.26
C LEU A 141 11.04 35.89 -27.51
N VAL A 142 10.48 35.54 -28.68
CA VAL A 142 11.21 35.58 -29.95
C VAL A 142 11.59 37.01 -30.34
N THR A 143 10.70 37.99 -30.17
CA THR A 143 11.03 39.41 -30.41
C THR A 143 12.08 39.93 -29.43
N GLN A 144 12.01 39.58 -28.14
CA GLN A 144 13.03 39.94 -27.15
C GLN A 144 14.41 39.38 -27.52
N ASN A 145 14.48 38.11 -27.95
CA ASN A 145 15.73 37.50 -28.40
C ASN A 145 16.28 38.12 -29.70
N LYS A 146 15.40 38.49 -30.65
CA LYS A 146 15.81 39.21 -31.86
C LYS A 146 16.33 40.61 -31.56
N MET A 147 15.74 41.32 -30.61
CA MET A 147 16.26 42.63 -30.16
C MET A 147 17.60 42.49 -29.42
N GLY A 148 17.77 41.45 -28.58
CA GLY A 148 19.05 41.17 -27.92
C GLY A 148 20.18 40.81 -28.89
N HIS A 149 19.87 40.14 -30.00
CA HIS A 149 20.86 39.82 -31.05
C HIS A 149 21.24 41.02 -31.91
N THR A 150 20.32 41.94 -32.20
CA THR A 150 20.64 43.16 -32.98
C THR A 150 21.47 44.17 -32.17
N THR A 151 21.30 44.22 -30.84
CA THR A 151 22.18 45.03 -29.98
C THR A 151 23.60 44.48 -29.83
N ASN A 152 23.79 43.15 -29.96
CA ASN A 152 25.11 42.53 -29.87
C ASN A 152 25.86 42.50 -31.22
N LEU A 153 25.15 42.45 -32.36
CA LEU A 153 25.77 42.55 -33.68
C LEU A 153 26.25 43.99 -34.03
N ASN A 154 25.55 45.03 -33.55
CA ASN A 154 25.99 46.42 -33.76
C ASN A 154 27.17 46.84 -32.85
N ARG A 155 27.59 45.99 -31.91
CA ARG A 155 28.80 46.20 -31.10
C ARG A 155 30.05 45.55 -31.70
N THR A 156 29.91 44.67 -32.69
CA THR A 156 31.03 43.94 -33.32
C THR A 156 31.30 44.34 -34.77
N THR A 157 30.53 45.27 -35.36
CA THR A 157 30.74 45.76 -36.73
C THR A 157 31.68 46.96 -36.86
N LYS A 158 32.26 47.46 -35.76
CA LYS A 158 33.40 48.38 -35.81
C LYS A 158 34.67 47.67 -35.37
N LEU A 159 35.26 46.88 -36.28
CA LEU A 159 36.70 46.53 -36.37
C LEU A 159 36.86 45.27 -37.22
N SER A 160 37.06 45.43 -38.53
CA SER A 160 38.13 44.73 -39.27
C SER A 160 38.00 44.98 -40.77
N SER A 161 38.75 45.97 -41.26
CA SER A 161 39.24 45.99 -42.63
C SER A 161 40.32 44.92 -42.83
N PRO A 162 40.48 44.35 -44.03
CA PRO A 162 41.41 43.26 -44.31
C PRO A 162 42.84 43.80 -44.47
N LYS A 163 43.77 43.35 -43.62
CA LYS A 163 45.21 43.51 -43.86
C LYS A 163 45.98 42.23 -43.55
N HIS A 164 46.59 41.72 -44.61
CA HIS A 164 47.89 41.05 -44.71
C HIS A 164 48.17 39.90 -43.73
N ILE A 165 48.26 38.69 -44.28
CA ILE A 165 48.81 37.50 -43.62
C ILE A 165 50.35 37.63 -43.59
N PRO A 166 51.01 37.79 -42.43
CA PRO A 166 52.45 37.60 -42.32
C PRO A 166 52.72 36.13 -42.04
N ARG A 167 53.68 35.54 -42.75
CA ARG A 167 54.23 34.21 -42.48
C ARG A 167 54.67 34.10 -41.01
N ILE A 168 54.14 33.11 -40.30
CA ILE A 168 54.50 32.77 -38.91
C ILE A 168 55.95 32.25 -38.89
N PRO A 169 56.86 32.83 -38.08
CA PRO A 169 58.20 32.28 -37.88
C PRO A 169 58.16 31.10 -36.89
N LYS A 170 58.94 30.06 -37.21
CA LYS A 170 59.21 28.89 -36.36
C LYS A 170 60.08 29.28 -35.15
N ARG A 171 59.49 29.91 -34.14
CA ARG A 171 60.05 30.02 -32.78
C ARG A 171 58.85 30.12 -31.86
N ASN A 172 58.55 29.04 -31.13
CA ASN A 172 57.85 29.00 -29.82
C ASN A 172 57.34 27.60 -29.42
N GLU A 173 58.00 26.53 -29.89
CA GLU A 173 57.65 25.16 -29.51
C GLU A 173 57.85 24.89 -28.01
N LYS A 174 58.89 25.48 -27.40
CA LYS A 174 59.13 25.43 -25.94
C LYS A 174 58.04 26.15 -25.13
N GLU A 175 57.49 27.23 -25.64
CA GLU A 175 56.45 28.00 -24.94
C GLU A 175 55.07 27.34 -25.07
N LEU A 176 54.80 26.73 -26.22
CA LEU A 176 53.64 25.87 -26.42
C LEU A 176 53.68 24.64 -25.50
N GLN A 177 54.87 24.04 -25.31
CA GLN A 177 55.04 22.91 -24.40
C GLN A 177 54.81 23.31 -22.93
N LYS A 178 55.38 24.44 -22.48
CA LYS A 178 55.11 24.98 -21.13
C LYS A 178 53.62 25.28 -20.89
N GLN A 179 52.88 25.71 -21.91
CA GLN A 179 51.42 25.88 -21.79
C GLN A 179 50.66 24.56 -21.72
N LYS A 180 51.11 23.52 -22.45
CA LYS A 180 50.55 22.17 -22.33
C LYS A 180 50.78 21.60 -20.93
N ASP A 181 51.99 21.67 -20.41
CA ASP A 181 52.32 21.14 -19.08
C ASP A 181 51.51 21.84 -17.97
N LYS A 182 51.30 23.16 -18.08
CA LYS A 182 50.40 23.90 -17.17
C LYS A 182 48.93 23.49 -17.29
N ARG A 183 48.44 23.20 -18.51
CA ARG A 183 47.08 22.70 -18.72
C ARG A 183 46.90 21.29 -18.17
N ASP A 184 47.88 20.42 -18.35
CA ASP A 184 47.83 19.04 -17.86
C ASP A 184 47.94 19.00 -16.33
N GLN A 185 48.76 19.89 -15.74
CA GLN A 185 48.81 20.05 -14.27
C GLN A 185 47.49 20.60 -13.70
N ALA A 186 46.83 21.54 -14.40
CA ALA A 186 45.52 22.04 -14.01
C ALA A 186 44.43 20.98 -14.13
N LYS A 187 44.46 20.15 -15.19
CA LYS A 187 43.56 19.00 -15.34
C LYS A 187 43.75 17.99 -14.21
N PHE A 188 44.99 17.66 -13.87
CA PHE A 188 45.29 16.72 -12.80
C PHE A 188 44.74 17.20 -11.44
N ARG A 189 44.93 18.49 -11.11
CA ARG A 189 44.35 19.08 -9.88
C ARG A 189 42.83 19.06 -9.89
N ALA A 190 42.21 19.37 -11.03
CA ALA A 190 40.76 19.31 -11.18
C ALA A 190 40.22 17.87 -10.99
N GLU A 191 40.88 16.87 -11.56
CA GLU A 191 40.53 15.44 -11.37
C GLU A 191 40.74 14.98 -9.92
N GLU A 192 41.76 15.47 -9.23
CA GLU A 192 41.98 15.15 -7.83
C GLU A 192 40.87 15.76 -6.94
N GLU A 193 40.43 16.99 -7.23
CA GLU A 193 39.29 17.61 -6.58
C GLU A 193 37.98 16.87 -6.84
N THR A 194 37.71 16.45 -8.08
CA THR A 194 36.48 15.70 -8.38
C THR A 194 36.48 14.35 -7.65
N ARG A 195 37.60 13.63 -7.60
CA ARG A 195 37.72 12.39 -6.80
C ARG A 195 37.47 12.62 -5.31
N LYS A 196 37.98 13.73 -4.74
CA LYS A 196 37.71 14.10 -3.34
C LYS A 196 36.23 14.38 -3.11
N ARG A 197 35.56 15.11 -4.02
CA ARG A 197 34.12 15.39 -3.94
C ARG A 197 33.28 14.11 -4.08
N GLU A 198 33.61 13.24 -5.03
CA GLU A 198 32.95 11.94 -5.21
C GLU A 198 33.08 11.06 -3.96
N SER A 199 34.26 11.02 -3.34
CA SER A 199 34.49 10.29 -2.08
C SER A 199 33.61 10.81 -0.94
N ILE A 200 33.46 12.13 -0.81
CA ILE A 200 32.58 12.75 0.19
C ILE A 200 31.12 12.41 -0.08
N ILE A 201 30.68 12.50 -1.33
CA ILE A 201 29.31 12.15 -1.75
C ILE A 201 29.01 10.69 -1.42
N TYR A 202 29.92 9.77 -1.75
CA TYR A 202 29.78 8.34 -1.46
C TYR A 202 29.70 8.06 0.05
N LYS A 203 30.57 8.69 0.85
CA LYS A 203 30.51 8.58 2.32
C LYS A 203 29.18 9.07 2.88
N ASN A 204 28.66 10.19 2.37
CA ASN A 204 27.36 10.74 2.79
C ASN A 204 26.20 9.85 2.37
N PHE A 205 26.24 9.29 1.16
CA PHE A 205 25.26 8.32 0.68
C PHE A 205 25.22 7.08 1.59
N LYS A 206 26.38 6.48 1.87
CA LYS A 206 26.49 5.30 2.74
C LYS A 206 25.99 5.58 4.15
N LYS A 207 26.26 6.78 4.70
CA LYS A 207 25.72 7.22 6.01
C LYS A 207 24.20 7.40 5.98
N LYS A 208 23.64 7.93 4.89
CA LYS A 208 22.19 8.11 4.71
C LYS A 208 21.46 6.78 4.54
N GLU A 209 22.07 5.84 3.82
CA GLU A 209 21.58 4.47 3.66
C GLU A 209 21.57 3.74 4.99
N LYS A 210 22.67 3.80 5.76
CA LYS A 210 22.75 3.23 7.11
C LYS A 210 21.66 3.78 8.05
N ARG A 211 21.41 5.09 8.02
CA ARG A 211 20.31 5.70 8.80
C ARG A 211 18.93 5.22 8.36
N ARG A 212 18.73 4.97 7.06
CA ARG A 212 17.48 4.41 6.52
C ARG A 212 17.28 2.97 6.97
N THR A 213 18.30 2.13 6.90
CA THR A 213 18.20 0.73 7.34
C THR A 213 17.98 0.63 8.84
N GLU A 214 18.71 1.42 9.65
CA GLU A 214 18.48 1.53 11.10
C GLU A 214 17.07 2.01 11.43
N SER A 215 16.56 3.02 10.71
CA SER A 215 15.19 3.50 10.90
C SER A 215 14.13 2.47 10.52
N MET A 216 14.33 1.69 9.46
CA MET A 216 13.42 0.61 9.08
C MET A 216 13.47 -0.52 10.10
N GLN A 217 14.66 -0.93 10.54
CA GLN A 217 14.84 -1.97 11.55
C GLN A 217 14.17 -1.58 12.87
N LYS A 218 14.30 -0.32 13.28
CA LYS A 218 13.61 0.20 14.47
C LYS A 218 12.09 0.08 14.34
N LYS A 219 11.51 0.46 13.19
CA LYS A 219 10.07 0.33 12.94
C LYS A 219 9.62 -1.14 12.98
N ILE A 220 10.39 -2.04 12.39
CA ILE A 220 10.10 -3.49 12.43
C ILE A 220 10.09 -3.98 13.89
N ASN A 221 11.11 -3.62 14.66
CA ASN A 221 11.21 -4.00 16.08
C ASN A 221 10.07 -3.41 16.93
N ASP A 222 9.68 -2.16 16.69
CA ASP A 222 8.55 -1.51 17.38
C ASP A 222 7.22 -2.23 17.05
N THR A 223 7.01 -2.62 15.78
CA THR A 223 5.84 -3.41 15.37
C THR A 223 5.81 -4.79 16.03
N ILE A 224 6.94 -5.50 16.06
CA ILE A 224 7.06 -6.80 16.74
C ILE A 224 6.75 -6.64 18.23
N LYS A 225 7.26 -5.59 18.87
CA LYS A 225 7.00 -5.31 20.29
C LYS A 225 5.53 -4.99 20.54
N GLN A 226 4.87 -4.29 19.63
CA GLN A 226 3.44 -4.01 19.71
C GLN A 226 2.61 -5.29 19.54
N GLN A 227 2.95 -6.14 18.59
CA GLN A 227 2.28 -7.43 18.39
C GLN A 227 2.43 -8.35 19.59
N LYS A 228 3.62 -8.41 20.21
CA LYS A 228 3.82 -9.18 21.45
C LYS A 228 2.94 -8.69 22.60
N ARG A 229 2.80 -7.37 22.77
CA ARG A 229 1.92 -6.79 23.80
C ARG A 229 0.45 -7.12 23.56
N ILE A 230 0.00 -7.09 22.31
CA ILE A 230 -1.37 -7.49 21.96
C ILE A 230 -1.59 -8.96 22.32
N TYR A 231 -0.68 -9.83 21.90
CA TYR A 231 -0.75 -11.25 22.21
C TYR A 231 -0.74 -11.54 23.72
N GLU A 232 0.13 -10.89 24.49
CA GLU A 232 0.18 -11.03 25.96
C GLU A 232 -1.13 -10.57 26.63
N ASN A 233 -1.75 -9.48 26.12
CA ASN A 233 -3.03 -9.01 26.62
C ASN A 233 -4.17 -9.97 26.28
N ASP A 234 -4.20 -10.50 25.05
CA ASP A 234 -5.20 -11.48 24.62
C ASP A 234 -5.09 -12.76 25.46
N GLN A 235 -3.86 -13.19 25.77
CA GLN A 235 -3.62 -14.35 26.63
C GLN A 235 -4.11 -14.13 28.06
N LYS A 236 -3.86 -12.94 28.64
CA LYS A 236 -4.39 -12.57 29.97
C LYS A 236 -5.92 -12.52 29.97
N HIS A 237 -6.51 -11.93 28.94
CA HIS A 237 -7.96 -11.86 28.82
C HIS A 237 -8.60 -13.24 28.71
N TYR A 238 -7.97 -14.17 27.97
CA TYR A 238 -8.42 -15.55 27.89
C TYR A 238 -8.36 -16.27 29.25
N GLN A 239 -7.28 -16.06 30.02
CA GLN A 239 -7.15 -16.59 31.38
C GLN A 239 -8.20 -16.01 32.34
N GLU A 240 -8.51 -14.72 32.24
CA GLU A 240 -9.57 -14.07 33.01
C GLU A 240 -10.96 -14.64 32.66
N ILE A 241 -11.25 -14.86 31.37
CA ILE A 241 -12.51 -15.49 30.95
C ILE A 241 -12.61 -16.91 31.50
N GLN A 242 -11.53 -17.70 31.45
CA GLN A 242 -11.52 -19.04 32.03
C GLN A 242 -11.74 -19.02 33.54
N SER A 243 -11.08 -18.12 34.29
CA SER A 243 -11.22 -18.04 35.74
C SER A 243 -12.63 -17.58 36.14
N MET A 244 -13.22 -16.62 35.43
CA MET A 244 -14.62 -16.22 35.64
C MET A 244 -15.59 -17.38 35.35
N SER A 245 -15.35 -18.13 34.27
CA SER A 245 -16.18 -19.30 33.92
C SER A 245 -16.15 -20.37 35.03
N MET A 246 -14.96 -20.69 35.55
CA MET A 246 -14.81 -21.62 36.68
C MET A 246 -15.50 -21.10 37.94
N THR A 247 -15.39 -19.80 38.22
CA THR A 247 -16.03 -19.19 39.40
C THR A 247 -17.55 -19.25 39.29
N ARG A 248 -18.12 -18.95 38.11
CA ARG A 248 -19.56 -19.09 37.86
C ARG A 248 -20.05 -20.52 38.04
N LYS A 249 -19.32 -21.51 37.51
CA LYS A 249 -19.64 -22.93 37.72
C LYS A 249 -19.65 -23.29 39.21
N MET A 250 -18.63 -22.89 39.97
CA MET A 250 -18.61 -23.13 41.41
C MET A 250 -19.77 -22.44 42.16
N GLU A 251 -20.18 -21.25 41.74
CA GLU A 251 -21.35 -20.58 42.32
C GLU A 251 -22.67 -21.29 41.98
N GLU A 252 -22.81 -21.79 40.75
CA GLU A 252 -23.95 -22.61 40.33
C GLU A 252 -24.00 -23.93 41.13
N ASP A 253 -22.87 -24.62 41.27
CA ASP A 253 -22.76 -25.85 42.07
C ASP A 253 -23.14 -25.60 43.53
N LYS A 254 -22.68 -24.49 44.13
CA LYS A 254 -23.09 -24.09 45.49
C LYS A 254 -24.59 -23.82 45.60
N LYS A 255 -25.20 -23.18 44.61
CA LYS A 255 -26.65 -22.93 44.60
C LYS A 255 -27.42 -24.26 44.54
N VAL A 256 -27.02 -25.17 43.66
CA VAL A 256 -27.62 -26.50 43.56
C VAL A 256 -27.49 -27.26 44.88
N GLN A 257 -26.32 -27.20 45.53
CA GLN A 257 -26.11 -27.84 46.82
C GLN A 257 -27.01 -27.27 47.93
N ILE A 258 -27.18 -25.94 47.98
CA ILE A 258 -28.10 -25.29 48.93
C ILE A 258 -29.56 -25.71 48.65
N GLU A 259 -29.95 -25.87 47.38
CA GLU A 259 -31.30 -26.33 47.02
C GLU A 259 -31.54 -27.79 47.42
N LEU A 260 -30.55 -28.66 47.21
CA LEU A 260 -30.59 -30.05 47.67
C LEU A 260 -30.73 -30.14 49.20
N GLU A 261 -29.96 -29.36 49.96
CA GLU A 261 -30.10 -29.32 51.42
C GLU A 261 -31.48 -28.83 51.88
N LYS A 262 -32.05 -27.83 51.18
CA LYS A 262 -33.41 -27.36 51.45
C LYS A 262 -34.45 -28.44 51.15
N PHE A 263 -34.25 -29.18 50.06
CA PHE A 263 -35.11 -30.29 49.68
C PHE A 263 -35.06 -31.42 50.73
N ASP A 264 -33.87 -31.80 51.18
CA ASP A 264 -33.68 -32.81 52.24
C ASP A 264 -34.34 -32.39 53.56
N LYS A 265 -34.21 -31.12 53.95
CA LYS A 265 -34.90 -30.59 55.14
C LYS A 265 -36.43 -30.67 55.00
N LYS A 266 -36.96 -30.38 53.80
CA LYS A 266 -38.40 -30.54 53.52
C LYS A 266 -38.82 -32.01 53.59
N MET A 267 -38.03 -32.92 53.04
CA MET A 267 -38.30 -34.36 53.09
C MET A 267 -38.31 -34.88 54.53
N LYS A 268 -37.30 -34.55 55.34
CA LYS A 268 -37.27 -34.92 56.77
C LYS A 268 -38.48 -34.39 57.54
N LYS A 269 -38.91 -33.15 57.26
CA LYS A 269 -40.11 -32.56 57.87
C LYS A 269 -41.39 -33.27 57.45
N PHE A 270 -41.49 -33.65 56.18
CA PHE A 270 -42.62 -34.43 55.65
C PHE A 270 -42.68 -35.81 56.31
N GLU A 271 -41.55 -36.48 56.47
CA GLU A 271 -41.42 -37.79 57.13
C GLU A 271 -41.82 -37.72 58.62
N LEU A 272 -41.36 -36.69 59.33
CA LEU A 272 -41.74 -36.45 60.72
C LEU A 272 -43.24 -36.18 60.86
N ASN A 273 -43.83 -35.39 59.97
CA ASN A 273 -45.27 -35.14 59.96
C ASN A 273 -46.07 -36.42 59.68
N ARG A 274 -45.58 -37.27 58.76
CA ARG A 274 -46.19 -38.58 58.49
C ARG A 274 -46.16 -39.48 59.73
N GLN A 275 -45.04 -39.52 60.46
CA GLN A 275 -44.94 -40.28 61.72
C GLN A 275 -45.89 -39.73 62.80
N ARG A 276 -45.97 -38.41 62.96
CA ARG A 276 -46.91 -37.78 63.91
C ARG A 276 -48.36 -38.11 63.59
N TYR A 277 -48.73 -38.06 62.32
CA TYR A 277 -50.07 -38.43 61.87
C TYR A 277 -50.39 -39.90 62.18
N GLN A 278 -49.43 -40.82 61.97
CA GLN A 278 -49.60 -42.23 62.34
C GLN A 278 -49.75 -42.42 63.87
N GLN A 279 -48.97 -41.71 64.69
CA GLN A 279 -49.09 -41.74 66.15
C GLN A 279 -50.42 -41.16 66.64
N GLU A 280 -50.90 -40.08 66.03
CA GLU A 280 -52.18 -39.47 66.39
C GLU A 280 -53.37 -40.37 66.02
N GLN A 281 -53.29 -41.08 64.89
CA GLN A 281 -54.26 -42.14 64.57
C GLN A 281 -54.23 -43.27 65.60
N ALA A 282 -53.06 -43.70 66.07
CA ALA A 282 -52.95 -44.72 67.12
C ALA A 282 -53.54 -44.24 68.45
N ARG A 283 -53.21 -43.02 68.89
CA ARG A 283 -53.78 -42.40 70.11
C ARG A 283 -55.29 -42.18 70.02
N SER A 284 -55.81 -41.82 68.84
CA SER A 284 -57.26 -41.69 68.62
C SER A 284 -57.97 -43.05 68.75
N LYS A 285 -57.35 -44.15 68.29
CA LYS A 285 -57.85 -45.51 68.52
C LYS A 285 -57.83 -45.87 70.01
N GLU A 286 -56.75 -45.56 70.74
CA GLU A 286 -56.67 -45.78 72.19
C GLU A 286 -57.69 -44.95 72.99
N ARG A 287 -57.85 -43.66 72.66
CA ARG A 287 -58.86 -42.81 73.31
C ARG A 287 -60.28 -43.30 73.07
N ARG A 288 -60.57 -43.81 71.87
CA ARG A 288 -61.85 -44.47 71.59
C ARG A 288 -62.06 -45.71 72.46
N ASN A 289 -61.01 -46.47 72.75
CA ASN A 289 -61.10 -47.63 73.64
C ASN A 289 -61.29 -47.22 75.11
N LEU A 290 -60.71 -46.09 75.55
CA LEU A 290 -60.78 -45.58 76.93
C LEU A 290 -62.02 -44.75 77.27
N MET A 291 -62.70 -44.13 76.29
CA MET A 291 -63.94 -43.36 76.52
C MET A 291 -65.22 -44.21 76.44
N SER A 292 -65.10 -45.53 76.56
CA SER A 292 -66.23 -46.39 76.90
C SER A 292 -66.66 -46.06 78.33
N PRO A 293 -67.90 -45.59 78.58
CA PRO A 293 -68.24 -44.87 79.79
C PRO A 293 -68.33 -45.81 81.01
N SER A 294 -67.58 -45.48 82.06
CA SER A 294 -67.84 -45.89 83.44
C SER A 294 -68.12 -44.62 84.26
N SER A 295 -69.34 -44.58 84.80
CA SER A 295 -69.96 -43.48 85.52
C SER A 295 -69.55 -43.46 87.00
N ASN A 296 -69.15 -42.30 87.53
CA ASN A 296 -69.67 -41.78 88.81
C ASN A 296 -69.14 -40.38 89.15
N LEU A 297 -70.04 -39.53 89.64
CA LEU A 297 -69.93 -38.09 89.88
C LEU A 297 -70.32 -37.79 91.33
N GLY A 298 -69.58 -36.90 92.01
CA GLY A 298 -69.91 -36.33 93.34
C GLY A 298 -68.67 -36.27 94.24
N SER A 299 -68.36 -35.21 94.99
CA SER A 299 -69.11 -34.05 95.47
C SER A 299 -68.12 -33.03 96.04
N ALA A 300 -68.50 -31.75 96.08
CA ALA A 300 -67.73 -30.65 96.67
C ALA A 300 -68.68 -29.77 97.49
N THR A 301 -68.37 -29.47 98.76
CA THR A 301 -68.83 -28.26 99.46
C THR A 301 -68.26 -28.19 100.88
N GLN A 302 -67.21 -27.35 101.12
CA GLN A 302 -66.87 -26.67 102.40
C GLN A 302 -65.48 -25.96 102.30
N GLN A 303 -65.31 -24.98 101.41
CA GLN A 303 -64.06 -24.18 101.33
C GLN A 303 -64.27 -22.70 100.92
N THR A 304 -65.45 -22.12 101.12
CA THR A 304 -65.84 -20.90 100.41
C THR A 304 -65.53 -19.56 101.10
N THR A 305 -65.10 -19.52 102.37
CA THR A 305 -64.90 -18.24 103.09
C THR A 305 -63.44 -17.87 103.35
N LYS A 306 -62.54 -18.82 103.70
CA LYS A 306 -61.08 -18.57 103.72
C LYS A 306 -60.46 -18.47 102.32
N GLY A 307 -61.12 -19.04 101.30
CA GLY A 307 -60.74 -18.89 99.90
C GLY A 307 -60.87 -17.45 99.40
N ARG A 308 -61.92 -16.72 99.80
CA ARG A 308 -62.21 -15.37 99.25
C ARG A 308 -61.12 -14.32 99.53
N HIS A 309 -60.62 -14.21 100.76
CA HIS A 309 -59.54 -13.24 101.05
C HIS A 309 -58.17 -13.65 100.50
N LYS A 310 -57.87 -14.96 100.40
CA LYS A 310 -56.68 -15.43 99.69
C LYS A 310 -56.79 -15.17 98.18
N ILE A 311 -57.98 -15.29 97.60
CA ILE A 311 -58.24 -14.98 96.19
C ILE A 311 -58.07 -13.48 95.92
N GLU A 312 -58.53 -12.60 96.82
CA GLU A 312 -58.35 -11.14 96.69
C GLU A 312 -56.88 -10.72 96.79
N GLN A 313 -56.10 -11.19 97.78
CA GLN A 313 -54.66 -10.88 97.86
C GLN A 313 -53.85 -11.46 96.69
N LEU A 314 -54.15 -12.70 96.27
CA LEU A 314 -53.54 -13.28 95.07
C LEU A 314 -53.89 -12.47 93.82
N SER A 315 -55.09 -11.86 93.76
CA SER A 315 -55.49 -11.02 92.64
C SER A 315 -54.75 -9.68 92.60
N GLU A 316 -54.49 -9.03 93.74
CA GLU A 316 -53.72 -7.77 93.78
C GLU A 316 -52.24 -7.99 93.43
N ASP A 317 -51.64 -9.08 93.93
CA ASP A 317 -50.28 -9.46 93.58
C ASP A 317 -50.16 -9.85 92.10
N GLU A 318 -51.16 -10.55 91.54
CA GLU A 318 -51.21 -10.88 90.11
C GLU A 318 -51.36 -9.62 89.24
N ILE A 319 -52.16 -8.64 89.66
CA ILE A 319 -52.30 -7.35 88.98
C ILE A 319 -50.97 -6.57 89.02
N ASN A 320 -50.33 -6.48 90.18
CA ASN A 320 -49.03 -5.81 90.33
C ASN A 320 -47.92 -6.51 89.52
N PHE A 321 -47.92 -7.84 89.47
CA PHE A 321 -47.00 -8.61 88.65
C PHE A 321 -47.23 -8.37 87.16
N ARG A 322 -48.50 -8.34 86.70
CA ARG A 322 -48.85 -7.99 85.32
C ARG A 322 -48.40 -6.59 84.95
N LEU A 323 -48.61 -5.60 85.82
CA LEU A 323 -48.17 -4.21 85.59
C LEU A 323 -46.64 -4.09 85.49
N ARG A 324 -45.88 -4.80 86.34
CA ARG A 324 -44.41 -4.84 86.23
C ARG A 324 -43.96 -5.49 84.93
N LEU A 325 -44.56 -6.62 84.55
CA LEU A 325 -44.28 -7.29 83.27
C LEU A 325 -44.57 -6.35 82.09
N GLU A 326 -45.74 -5.71 82.08
CA GLU A 326 -46.13 -4.77 81.02
C GLU A 326 -45.15 -3.60 80.90
N LYS A 327 -44.69 -3.04 82.03
CA LYS A 327 -43.65 -2.01 82.05
C LYS A 327 -42.31 -2.51 81.50
N THR A 328 -41.90 -3.74 81.83
CA THR A 328 -40.67 -4.33 81.27
C THR A 328 -40.79 -4.60 79.77
N PHE A 329 -41.93 -5.10 79.28
CA PHE A 329 -42.18 -5.30 77.86
C PHE A 329 -42.18 -3.97 77.10
N LYS A 330 -42.82 -2.93 77.65
CA LYS A 330 -42.82 -1.59 77.06
C LYS A 330 -41.41 -1.02 76.95
N ASN A 331 -40.60 -1.13 78.01
CA ASN A 331 -39.19 -0.70 77.98
C ASN A 331 -38.35 -1.48 76.97
N GLN A 332 -38.57 -2.80 76.83
CA GLN A 332 -37.88 -3.62 75.83
C GLN A 332 -38.28 -3.23 74.40
N LEU A 333 -39.56 -2.95 74.16
CA LEU A 333 -40.06 -2.46 72.87
C LEU A 333 -39.47 -1.10 72.52
N GLU A 334 -39.46 -0.14 73.45
CA GLU A 334 -38.85 1.17 73.23
C GLU A 334 -37.33 1.08 72.95
N HIS A 335 -36.62 0.20 73.67
CA HIS A 335 -35.19 -0.01 73.41
C HIS A 335 -34.94 -0.65 72.04
N LYS A 336 -35.80 -1.60 71.63
CA LYS A 336 -35.75 -2.21 70.31
C LYS A 336 -36.00 -1.17 69.21
N GLU A 337 -37.01 -0.32 69.39
CA GLU A 337 -37.33 0.76 68.44
C GLU A 337 -36.17 1.77 68.31
N LYS A 338 -35.57 2.19 69.44
CA LYS A 338 -34.38 3.07 69.43
C LYS A 338 -33.21 2.42 68.68
N ARG A 339 -32.96 1.12 68.89
CA ARG A 339 -31.90 0.37 68.19
C ARG A 339 -32.17 0.27 66.69
N GLU A 340 -33.40 -0.02 66.29
CA GLU A 340 -33.81 -0.09 64.89
C GLU A 340 -33.67 1.28 64.20
N LYS A 341 -34.07 2.36 64.86
CA LYS A 341 -33.90 3.73 64.37
C LYS A 341 -32.42 4.09 64.18
N HIS A 342 -31.56 3.71 65.12
CA HIS A 342 -30.11 3.91 64.99
C HIS A 342 -29.51 3.11 63.81
N LEU A 343 -29.87 1.83 63.68
CA LEU A 343 -29.42 0.99 62.56
C LEU A 343 -29.90 1.54 61.21
N LEU A 344 -31.13 2.04 61.13
CA LEU A 344 -31.65 2.67 59.93
C LEU A 344 -30.86 3.93 59.57
N ASN A 345 -30.51 4.75 60.57
CA ASN A 345 -29.70 5.95 60.34
C ASN A 345 -28.29 5.62 59.85
N MET A 346 -27.64 4.60 60.44
CA MET A 346 -26.33 4.10 59.98
C MET A 346 -26.39 3.59 58.53
N ARG A 347 -27.45 2.87 58.15
CA ARG A 347 -27.66 2.43 56.77
C ARG A 347 -27.82 3.60 55.81
N ARG A 348 -28.60 4.62 56.17
CA ARG A 348 -28.78 5.84 55.36
C ARG A 348 -27.46 6.58 55.16
N MET A 349 -26.67 6.74 56.22
CA MET A 349 -25.34 7.36 56.15
C MET A 349 -24.39 6.58 55.24
N HIS A 350 -24.37 5.25 55.35
CA HIS A 350 -23.55 4.39 54.49
C HIS A 350 -23.99 4.49 53.02
N GLN A 351 -25.30 4.46 52.74
CA GLN A 351 -25.82 4.63 51.38
C GLN A 351 -25.47 6.01 50.80
N ALA A 352 -25.59 7.08 51.60
CA ALA A 352 -25.20 8.43 51.18
C ALA A 352 -23.70 8.53 50.87
N LYS A 353 -22.84 7.83 51.64
CA LYS A 353 -21.41 7.76 51.37
C LYS A 353 -21.12 7.05 50.04
N LEU A 354 -21.73 5.87 49.83
CA LEU A 354 -21.60 5.12 48.57
C LEU A 354 -22.08 5.93 47.36
N ALA A 355 -23.18 6.69 47.49
CA ALA A 355 -23.67 7.55 46.43
C ALA A 355 -22.64 8.63 46.05
N LYS A 356 -22.06 9.32 47.04
CA LYS A 356 -21.01 10.32 46.81
C LYS A 356 -19.75 9.74 46.18
N ASP A 357 -19.34 8.54 46.61
CA ASP A 357 -18.17 7.87 46.04
C ASP A 357 -18.41 7.45 44.58
N ASN A 358 -19.62 6.97 44.26
CA ASN A 358 -20.02 6.68 42.88
C ASN A 358 -20.08 7.92 42.01
N GLU A 359 -20.61 9.04 42.52
CA GLU A 359 -20.60 10.33 41.78
C GLU A 359 -19.19 10.80 41.46
N ARG A 360 -18.27 10.73 42.44
CA ARG A 360 -16.85 11.06 42.23
C ARG A 360 -16.20 10.15 41.20
N PHE A 361 -16.47 8.86 41.26
CA PHE A 361 -15.96 7.89 40.29
C PHE A 361 -16.46 8.20 38.87
N ASN A 362 -17.75 8.49 38.71
CA ASN A 362 -18.35 8.84 37.42
C ASN A 362 -17.80 10.15 36.87
N MET A 363 -17.57 11.16 37.72
CA MET A 363 -16.94 12.42 37.30
C MET A 363 -15.50 12.20 36.80
N ASN A 364 -14.73 11.35 37.47
CA ASN A 364 -13.38 10.99 37.04
C ASN A 364 -13.36 10.24 35.70
N ILE A 365 -14.33 9.36 35.46
CA ILE A 365 -14.48 8.69 34.15
C ILE A 365 -14.78 9.71 33.07
N ARG A 366 -15.76 10.58 33.28
CA ARG A 366 -16.11 11.64 32.31
C ARG A 366 -14.93 12.53 31.98
N GLN A 367 -14.13 12.91 32.99
CA GLN A 367 -12.94 13.72 32.78
C GLN A 367 -11.89 12.99 31.93
N ARG A 368 -11.65 11.70 32.19
CA ARG A 368 -10.74 10.88 31.37
C ARG A 368 -11.23 10.75 29.93
N ASP A 369 -12.53 10.57 29.72
CA ASP A 369 -13.11 10.48 28.38
C ASP A 369 -12.96 11.80 27.60
N LEU A 370 -13.17 12.94 28.25
CA LEU A 370 -12.93 14.27 27.66
C LEU A 370 -11.45 14.45 27.27
N ASP A 371 -10.51 14.06 28.15
CA ASP A 371 -9.08 14.14 27.88
C ASP A 371 -8.68 13.22 26.69
N LEU A 372 -9.26 12.02 26.61
CA LEU A 372 -9.05 11.10 25.50
C LEU A 372 -9.60 11.66 24.18
N GLN A 373 -10.80 12.24 24.20
CA GLN A 373 -11.38 12.91 23.03
C GLN A 373 -10.50 14.06 22.56
N HIS A 374 -9.97 14.88 23.49
CA HIS A 374 -9.07 15.98 23.17
C HIS A 374 -7.76 15.48 22.52
N LYS A 375 -7.13 14.45 23.11
CA LYS A 375 -5.93 13.81 22.55
C LYS A 375 -6.18 13.23 21.16
N ASN A 376 -7.31 12.56 20.94
CA ASN A 376 -7.68 12.02 19.64
C ASN A 376 -7.90 13.13 18.60
N LYS A 377 -8.54 14.24 18.97
CA LYS A 377 -8.72 15.40 18.08
C LYS A 377 -7.38 16.00 17.65
N LEU A 378 -6.43 16.15 18.58
CA LEU A 378 -5.07 16.61 18.29
C LEU A 378 -4.30 15.64 17.39
N LEU A 379 -4.42 14.33 17.63
CA LEU A 379 -3.80 13.31 16.80
C LEU A 379 -4.34 13.37 15.37
N MET A 380 -5.66 13.45 15.20
CA MET A 380 -6.29 13.57 13.88
C MET A 380 -5.89 14.85 13.15
N LYS A 381 -5.71 15.98 13.85
CA LYS A 381 -5.18 17.21 13.26
C LYS A 381 -3.75 17.02 12.76
N ARG A 382 -2.87 16.40 13.56
CA ARG A 382 -1.49 16.09 13.15
C ARG A 382 -1.43 15.10 11.98
N ILE A 383 -2.32 14.10 11.94
CA ILE A 383 -2.42 13.17 10.82
C ILE A 383 -2.84 13.92 9.55
N LYS A 384 -3.84 14.80 9.62
CA LYS A 384 -4.28 15.63 8.49
C LYS A 384 -3.16 16.57 8.00
N GLU A 385 -2.41 17.20 8.89
CA GLU A 385 -1.27 18.05 8.54
C GLU A 385 -0.14 17.25 7.87
N LYS A 386 0.22 16.08 8.42
CA LYS A 386 1.20 15.18 7.79
C LYS A 386 0.74 14.65 6.43
N ALA A 387 -0.54 14.34 6.29
CA ALA A 387 -1.13 13.91 5.02
C ALA A 387 -1.07 15.03 3.97
N LYS A 388 -1.37 16.28 4.34
CA LYS A 388 -1.26 17.45 3.45
C LYS A 388 0.19 17.71 3.00
N ILE A 389 1.17 17.55 3.89
CA ILE A 389 2.59 17.75 3.56
C ILE A 389 3.14 16.59 2.70
N GLY A 390 2.66 15.37 2.93
CA GLY A 390 3.06 14.19 2.16
C GLY A 390 2.38 14.06 0.79
N SER A 391 1.16 14.55 0.61
CA SER A 391 0.39 14.35 -0.64
C SER A 391 0.88 15.22 -1.78
N HIS A 392 1.21 16.50 -1.55
CA HIS A 392 1.63 17.40 -2.64
C HIS A 392 2.93 16.93 -3.29
N LYS A 393 3.97 16.67 -2.49
CA LYS A 393 5.28 16.27 -3.05
C LYS A 393 5.28 14.88 -3.70
N HIS A 394 4.46 13.95 -3.20
CA HIS A 394 4.35 12.64 -3.82
C HIS A 394 3.46 12.63 -5.06
N GLN A 395 2.40 13.44 -5.10
CA GLN A 395 1.59 13.58 -6.31
C GLN A 395 2.38 14.27 -7.42
N ASP A 396 3.12 15.34 -7.13
CA ASP A 396 3.92 16.06 -8.14
C ASP A 396 4.97 15.14 -8.78
N ASP A 397 5.74 14.40 -7.96
CA ASP A 397 6.68 13.38 -8.45
C ASP A 397 5.99 12.28 -9.30
N GLU A 398 4.80 11.83 -8.88
CA GLU A 398 4.07 10.76 -9.57
C GLU A 398 3.47 11.24 -10.90
N TYR A 399 2.99 12.48 -10.95
CA TYR A 399 2.55 13.15 -12.18
C TYR A 399 3.71 13.39 -13.14
N GLU A 400 4.88 13.82 -12.63
CA GLU A 400 6.09 13.95 -13.43
C GLU A 400 6.53 12.62 -14.04
N VAL A 401 6.57 11.54 -13.24
CA VAL A 401 6.91 10.20 -13.73
C VAL A 401 5.89 9.70 -14.77
N LYS A 402 4.59 9.90 -14.54
CA LYS A 402 3.55 9.54 -15.52
C LYS A 402 3.71 10.32 -16.83
N ARG A 403 3.96 11.63 -16.74
CA ARG A 403 4.20 12.50 -17.91
C ARG A 403 5.44 12.06 -18.69
N GLU A 404 6.53 11.74 -17.99
CA GLU A 404 7.76 11.26 -18.60
C GLU A 404 7.54 9.91 -19.29
N ASN A 405 6.84 8.96 -18.66
CA ASN A 405 6.53 7.67 -19.28
C ASN A 405 5.73 7.82 -20.57
N VAL A 406 4.78 8.75 -20.63
CA VAL A 406 4.04 9.06 -21.87
C VAL A 406 4.96 9.62 -22.94
N ARG A 407 5.87 10.54 -22.57
CA ARG A 407 6.88 11.10 -23.50
C ARG A 407 7.78 9.99 -24.07
N LEU A 408 8.31 9.12 -23.22
CA LEU A 408 9.18 8.02 -23.62
C LEU A 408 8.49 7.02 -24.55
N ARG A 409 7.20 6.72 -24.31
CA ARG A 409 6.39 5.89 -25.22
C ARG A 409 6.27 6.52 -26.61
N ARG A 410 6.00 7.82 -26.70
CA ARG A 410 5.92 8.55 -27.98
C ARG A 410 7.26 8.55 -28.71
N GLU A 411 8.36 8.76 -27.98
CA GLU A 411 9.70 8.71 -28.55
C GLU A 411 10.03 7.34 -29.14
N ASN A 412 9.66 6.24 -28.46
CA ASN A 412 9.81 4.90 -29.02
C ASN A 412 8.97 4.67 -30.27
N GLN A 413 7.72 5.12 -30.29
CA GLN A 413 6.89 5.02 -31.49
C GLN A 413 7.53 5.75 -32.67
N MET A 414 8.07 6.96 -32.45
CA MET A 414 8.78 7.71 -33.48
C MET A 414 10.07 7.04 -33.94
N ILE A 415 10.83 6.44 -33.03
CA ILE A 415 12.06 5.70 -33.38
C ILE A 415 11.72 4.47 -34.21
N ASN A 416 10.69 3.71 -33.81
CA ASN A 416 10.26 2.52 -34.55
C ASN A 416 9.74 2.89 -35.94
N TYR A 417 8.93 3.95 -36.04
CA TYR A 417 8.46 4.45 -37.34
C TYR A 417 9.62 4.85 -38.26
N LYS A 418 10.62 5.58 -37.76
CA LYS A 418 11.81 5.93 -38.54
C LYS A 418 12.59 4.69 -38.98
N ARG A 419 12.68 3.69 -38.10
CA ARG A 419 13.36 2.42 -38.39
C ARG A 419 12.63 1.63 -39.49
N GLU A 420 11.30 1.55 -39.43
CA GLU A 420 10.47 0.92 -40.47
C GLU A 420 10.61 1.62 -41.82
N MET A 421 10.54 2.95 -41.84
CA MET A 421 10.76 3.74 -43.07
C MET A 421 12.16 3.53 -43.65
N ALA A 422 13.20 3.43 -42.81
CA ALA A 422 14.56 3.16 -43.26
C ALA A 422 14.68 1.76 -43.88
N LEU A 423 14.05 0.75 -43.26
CA LEU A 423 14.01 -0.62 -43.80
C LEU A 423 13.26 -0.68 -45.14
N GLU A 424 12.12 -0.01 -45.25
CA GLU A 424 11.34 0.05 -46.49
C GLU A 424 12.13 0.74 -47.62
N ASN A 425 12.79 1.86 -47.34
CA ASN A 425 13.62 2.56 -48.31
C ASN A 425 14.82 1.73 -48.76
N ASN A 426 15.47 1.02 -47.83
CA ASN A 426 16.55 0.10 -48.18
C ASN A 426 16.06 -1.04 -49.06
N TYR A 427 14.88 -1.61 -48.77
CA TYR A 427 14.29 -2.65 -49.60
C TYR A 427 13.96 -2.12 -51.01
N LYS A 428 13.37 -0.94 -51.13
CA LYS A 428 13.10 -0.29 -52.42
C LYS A 428 14.38 -0.04 -53.22
N ALA A 429 15.44 0.47 -52.57
CA ALA A 429 16.73 0.69 -53.20
C ALA A 429 17.33 -0.63 -53.74
N GLN A 430 17.29 -1.70 -52.94
CA GLN A 430 17.76 -3.02 -53.36
C GLN A 430 16.96 -3.58 -54.55
N LEU A 431 15.64 -3.40 -54.56
CA LEU A 431 14.81 -3.83 -55.67
C LEU A 431 15.15 -3.07 -56.96
N ILE A 432 15.41 -1.75 -56.85
CA ILE A 432 15.86 -0.93 -57.97
C ILE A 432 17.21 -1.44 -58.50
N ASP A 433 18.18 -1.68 -57.62
CA ASP A 433 19.50 -2.20 -58.00
C ASP A 433 19.39 -3.55 -58.71
N GLN A 434 18.56 -4.47 -58.20
CA GLN A 434 18.30 -5.76 -58.84
C GLN A 434 17.64 -5.62 -60.22
N LEU A 435 16.70 -4.68 -60.37
CA LEU A 435 16.07 -4.40 -61.66
C LEU A 435 17.07 -3.81 -62.65
N LEU A 436 17.95 -2.91 -62.21
CA LEU A 436 19.02 -2.35 -63.04
C LEU A 436 20.01 -3.44 -63.48
N GLU A 437 20.43 -4.31 -62.55
CA GLU A 437 21.33 -5.43 -62.86
C GLU A 437 20.70 -6.41 -63.86
N LYS A 438 19.41 -6.74 -63.69
CA LYS A 438 18.66 -7.57 -64.65
C LYS A 438 18.56 -6.90 -66.02
N LYS A 439 18.31 -5.60 -66.08
CA LYS A 439 18.28 -4.83 -67.33
C LYS A 439 19.64 -4.83 -68.02
N GLU A 440 20.73 -4.64 -67.28
CA GLU A 440 22.09 -4.67 -67.81
C GLU A 440 22.45 -6.07 -68.34
N ARG A 441 22.11 -7.13 -67.60
CA ARG A 441 22.28 -8.52 -68.05
C ARG A 441 21.49 -8.81 -69.34
N ALA A 442 20.24 -8.36 -69.41
CA ALA A 442 19.42 -8.51 -70.61
C ALA A 442 19.97 -7.71 -71.80
N ALA A 443 20.49 -6.50 -71.58
CA ALA A 443 21.14 -5.68 -72.60
C ALA A 443 22.41 -6.36 -73.14
N LYS A 444 23.29 -6.85 -72.26
CA LYS A 444 24.49 -7.62 -72.64
C LYS A 444 24.14 -8.89 -73.41
N ALA A 445 23.06 -9.59 -73.02
CA ALA A 445 22.59 -10.78 -73.75
C ALA A 445 22.09 -10.42 -75.16
N ARG A 446 21.37 -9.30 -75.30
CA ARG A 446 20.93 -8.77 -76.62
C ARG A 446 22.12 -8.38 -77.50
N GLU A 447 23.13 -7.70 -76.96
CA GLU A 447 24.34 -7.36 -77.71
C GLU A 447 25.08 -8.61 -78.19
N ARG A 448 25.26 -9.61 -77.30
CA ARG A 448 25.84 -10.91 -77.67
C ARG A 448 25.07 -11.61 -78.79
N SER A 449 23.73 -11.56 -78.76
CA SER A 449 22.90 -12.14 -79.83
C SER A 449 23.04 -11.41 -81.17
N LYS A 450 23.19 -10.08 -81.15
CA LYS A 450 23.45 -9.26 -82.36
C LYS A 450 24.81 -9.55 -82.96
N THR A 451 25.86 -9.66 -82.13
CA THR A 451 27.22 -10.00 -82.60
C THR A 451 27.35 -11.43 -83.10
N ALA A 452 26.49 -12.35 -82.63
CA ALA A 452 26.46 -13.73 -83.07
C ALA A 452 25.72 -13.94 -84.42
N GLY A 453 25.21 -12.87 -85.04
CA GLY A 453 24.59 -12.94 -86.37
C GLY A 453 23.28 -13.72 -86.44
N ILE A 454 22.61 -13.94 -85.30
CA ILE A 454 21.33 -14.64 -85.27
C ILE A 454 20.23 -13.62 -85.66
N PRO A 455 19.50 -13.81 -86.77
CA PRO A 455 18.50 -12.84 -87.22
C PRO A 455 17.34 -12.73 -86.20
N ASN A 456 16.98 -11.50 -85.86
CA ASN A 456 15.80 -11.15 -85.06
C ASN A 456 14.50 -11.42 -85.84
N SER A 457 14.18 -12.68 -86.11
CA SER A 457 12.90 -13.09 -86.70
C SER A 457 12.08 -13.84 -85.66
N LEU A 458 11.62 -13.13 -84.62
CA LEU A 458 10.46 -13.53 -83.82
C LEU A 458 9.82 -12.25 -83.27
N ASN A 459 9.19 -11.54 -84.20
CA ASN A 459 8.21 -10.51 -83.92
C ASN A 459 7.01 -11.22 -83.28
N LEU A 460 6.93 -11.25 -81.95
CA LEU A 460 5.70 -11.59 -81.23
C LEU A 460 4.86 -10.32 -81.10
N SER A 461 4.30 -9.90 -82.24
CA SER A 461 3.07 -9.11 -82.25
C SER A 461 1.91 -10.11 -82.23
N GLY A 462 1.37 -10.40 -81.06
CA GLY A 462 0.20 -11.27 -80.94
C GLY A 462 -0.01 -11.79 -79.53
N ILE A 463 -1.12 -11.31 -78.93
CA ILE A 463 -1.75 -11.66 -77.64
C ILE A 463 -1.35 -10.76 -76.46
#